data_AF-A0A2W4LAD9-F1
#
_entry.id   AF-A0A2W4LAD9-F1
#
_cell.length_a   1.000
_cell.length_b   1.000
_cell.length_c   1.000
_cell.angle_alpha   90.00
_cell.angle_beta   90.00
_cell.angle_gamma   90.00
#
_symmetry.space_group_name_H-M   'P 1'
#
loop_
_entity.id
_entity.type
_entity.pdbx_description
1 polymer ?
#
loop_
_entity_poly.entity_id
_entity_poly.type
_entity_poly.pdbx_seq_one_letter_code
_entity_poly.pdbx_strand_id
1 'polypeptide(L)'
;MGGGLSAAAPPAPPTPPTAPAESVPASVPSAIPVSTVRPKDGLVRMELFVAPPFLELCRKLEAFAALVDKRQFQRAAVLAEDIAGAIEAFDPRAHFPDLFARYAALESKYAAILADEAQARETPVWRALVQYSRIDLAGFMEG
;
A
#
# COMPACT_ATOMS: atom_id res chain seq x y z
N MET A 1 -40.05 -28.75 -41.11
CA MET A 1 -40.46 -30.12 -40.70
C MET A 1 -39.18 -30.83 -40.27
N GLY A 2 -38.96 -31.00 -38.97
CA GLY A 2 -39.46 -32.14 -38.20
C GLY A 2 -38.31 -33.18 -38.18
N GLY A 3 -37.58 -33.37 -37.08
CA GLY A 3 -38.05 -34.01 -35.86
C GLY A 3 -37.39 -35.39 -35.81
N GLY A 4 -36.76 -35.74 -34.69
CA GLY A 4 -36.13 -37.06 -34.55
C GLY A 4 -35.11 -37.14 -33.42
N LEU A 5 -35.61 -37.09 -32.18
CA LEU A 5 -34.86 -37.39 -30.96
C LEU A 5 -34.38 -38.86 -31.00
N SER A 6 -33.07 -39.07 -30.86
CA SER A 6 -32.52 -40.39 -30.54
C SER A 6 -32.31 -40.48 -29.03
N ALA A 7 -33.16 -41.28 -28.39
CA ALA A 7 -33.07 -41.68 -27.00
C ALA A 7 -32.11 -42.88 -26.87
N ALA A 8 -31.25 -42.85 -25.85
CA ALA A 8 -30.88 -44.02 -25.04
C ALA A 8 -29.94 -43.58 -23.91
N ALA A 9 -30.45 -43.65 -22.68
CA ALA A 9 -29.72 -43.39 -21.45
C ALA A 9 -28.72 -44.52 -21.14
N PRO A 10 -27.53 -44.20 -20.59
CA PRO A 10 -26.75 -45.12 -19.79
C PRO A 10 -26.98 -44.89 -18.27
N PRO A 11 -26.63 -45.88 -17.42
CA PRO A 11 -27.25 -46.14 -16.12
C PRO A 11 -26.72 -45.28 -14.97
N ALA A 12 -27.49 -45.28 -13.88
CA ALA A 12 -27.34 -44.50 -12.66
C ALA A 12 -25.94 -44.56 -11.99
N PRO A 13 -25.47 -43.46 -11.40
CA PRO A 13 -24.32 -43.50 -10.49
C PRO A 13 -24.74 -44.12 -9.13
N PRO A 14 -23.86 -44.90 -8.48
CA PRO A 14 -24.10 -45.46 -7.16
C PRO A 14 -24.14 -44.35 -6.09
N THR A 15 -25.11 -44.45 -5.18
CA THR A 15 -25.16 -43.68 -3.93
C THR A 15 -23.90 -43.95 -3.09
N PRO A 16 -23.15 -42.92 -2.67
CA PRO A 16 -22.20 -43.09 -1.58
C PRO A 16 -22.95 -43.21 -0.23
N PRO A 17 -22.42 -44.03 0.69
CA PRO A 17 -23.06 -44.38 1.94
C PRO A 17 -23.06 -43.22 2.95
N THR A 18 -24.18 -43.12 3.67
CA THR A 18 -24.28 -42.50 4.99
C THR A 18 -23.07 -42.88 5.86
N ALA A 19 -22.27 -41.88 6.23
CA ALA A 19 -21.35 -41.97 7.36
C ALA A 19 -21.75 -40.91 8.41
N PRO A 20 -21.66 -41.23 9.70
CA PRO A 20 -22.37 -40.52 10.78
C PRO A 20 -21.72 -39.17 11.09
N ALA A 21 -22.56 -38.19 11.43
CA ALA A 21 -22.14 -36.94 12.04
C ALA A 21 -21.57 -37.22 13.45
N GLU A 22 -20.28 -37.49 13.52
CA GLU A 22 -19.52 -37.57 14.77
C GLU A 22 -19.10 -36.15 15.16
N SER A 23 -19.72 -35.66 16.24
CA SER A 23 -19.38 -34.41 16.88
C SER A 23 -18.13 -34.59 17.73
N VAL A 24 -17.07 -33.81 17.47
CA VAL A 24 -16.09 -33.47 18.51
C VAL A 24 -15.77 -31.96 18.46
N PRO A 25 -15.82 -31.26 19.61
CA PRO A 25 -15.61 -29.82 19.70
C PRO A 25 -14.12 -29.48 19.83
N ALA A 26 -13.85 -28.16 19.75
CA ALA A 26 -12.62 -27.47 20.15
C ALA A 26 -11.49 -27.36 19.11
N SER A 27 -11.48 -26.22 18.41
CA SER A 27 -10.46 -25.19 18.64
C SER A 27 -10.77 -23.98 17.77
N VAL A 28 -11.30 -22.93 18.39
CA VAL A 28 -11.30 -21.59 17.79
C VAL A 28 -9.83 -21.15 17.70
N PRO A 29 -9.27 -20.89 16.49
CA PRO A 29 -8.02 -20.18 16.42
C PRO A 29 -8.30 -18.76 16.92
N SER A 30 -7.56 -18.40 17.97
CA SER A 30 -7.53 -17.11 18.62
C SER A 30 -7.60 -16.00 17.57
N ALA A 31 -8.75 -15.35 17.47
CA ALA A 31 -8.91 -14.15 16.67
C ALA A 31 -8.02 -13.10 17.33
N ILE A 32 -6.93 -12.75 16.66
CA ILE A 32 -6.09 -11.60 16.96
C ILE A 32 -7.06 -10.43 17.17
N PRO A 33 -7.04 -9.72 18.33
CA PRO A 33 -7.93 -8.60 18.52
C PRO A 33 -7.52 -7.53 17.51
N VAL A 34 -8.27 -7.42 16.41
CA VAL A 34 -8.16 -6.27 15.52
C VAL A 34 -8.52 -5.08 16.38
N SER A 35 -7.50 -4.30 16.76
CA SER A 35 -7.70 -3.03 17.44
C SER A 35 -8.46 -2.15 16.46
N THR A 36 -9.78 -2.12 16.64
CA THR A 36 -10.65 -1.17 15.98
C THR A 36 -10.41 0.16 16.66
N VAL A 37 -9.40 0.88 16.16
CA VAL A 37 -9.36 2.34 16.32
C VAL A 37 -10.69 2.83 15.77
N ARG A 38 -11.60 3.25 16.65
CA ARG A 38 -12.84 3.93 16.26
C ARG A 38 -12.44 5.18 15.47
N PRO A 39 -12.85 5.31 14.20
CA PRO A 39 -12.76 6.59 13.53
C PRO A 39 -13.68 7.56 14.28
N LYS A 40 -13.13 8.67 14.78
CA LYS A 40 -13.94 9.83 15.17
C LYS A 40 -14.45 10.47 13.88
N ASP A 41 -15.74 10.82 13.90
CA ASP A 41 -16.48 11.59 12.90
C ASP A 41 -16.54 11.02 11.47
N GLY A 42 -17.66 10.40 11.10
CA GLY A 42 -18.16 10.36 9.70
C GLY A 42 -17.27 9.72 8.63
N LEU A 43 -16.14 9.13 8.99
CA LEU A 43 -15.19 8.57 8.04
C LEU A 43 -15.73 7.26 7.45
N VAL A 44 -16.00 7.28 6.15
CA VAL A 44 -16.34 6.10 5.36
C VAL A 44 -15.05 5.35 5.04
N ARG A 45 -14.98 4.07 5.41
CA ARG A 45 -13.91 3.18 4.94
C ARG A 45 -14.29 2.69 3.54
N MET A 46 -13.62 3.22 2.53
CA MET A 46 -13.69 2.73 1.14
C MET A 46 -12.43 1.93 0.81
N GLU A 47 -12.61 0.75 0.22
CA GLU A 47 -11.56 0.04 -0.49
C GLU A 47 -11.54 0.56 -1.93
N LEU A 48 -10.51 1.32 -2.30
CA LEU A 48 -10.34 1.85 -3.65
C LEU A 48 -9.39 0.97 -4.45
N PHE A 49 -9.80 0.61 -5.66
CA PHE A 49 -8.87 0.15 -6.69
C PHE A 49 -8.15 1.37 -7.26
N VAL A 50 -6.92 1.56 -6.80
CA VAL A 50 -6.06 2.66 -7.20
C VAL A 50 -5.04 2.19 -8.23
N ALA A 51 -4.62 3.11 -9.09
CA ALA A 51 -3.56 2.83 -10.04
C ALA A 51 -2.24 2.49 -9.30
N PRO A 52 -1.40 1.57 -9.84
CA PRO A 52 -0.09 1.25 -9.28
C PRO A 52 0.78 2.46 -8.86
N PRO A 53 0.87 3.58 -9.64
CA PRO A 53 1.66 4.74 -9.23
C PRO A 53 1.17 5.42 -7.95
N PHE A 54 -0.14 5.33 -7.64
CA PHE A 54 -0.68 5.88 -6.40
C PHE A 54 -0.27 5.04 -5.20
N LEU A 55 -0.22 3.70 -5.34
CA LEU A 55 0.29 2.81 -4.29
C LEU A 55 1.77 3.06 -4.01
N GLU A 56 2.57 3.28 -5.05
CA GLU A 56 3.97 3.69 -4.89
C GLU A 56 4.10 5.04 -4.18
N LEU A 57 3.26 6.02 -4.52
CA LEU A 57 3.26 7.31 -3.83
C LEU A 57 2.94 7.16 -2.33
N CYS A 58 1.91 6.38 -1.99
CA CYS A 58 1.59 6.09 -0.59
C CYS A 58 2.77 5.45 0.16
N ARG A 59 3.44 4.46 -0.46
CA ARG A 59 4.63 3.83 0.12
C ARG A 59 5.78 4.83 0.30
N LYS A 60 5.98 5.75 -0.66
CA LYS A 60 6.99 6.80 -0.56
C LYS A 60 6.69 7.77 0.59
N LEU A 61 5.43 8.13 0.81
CA LEU A 61 5.03 8.97 1.96
C LEU A 61 5.37 8.31 3.30
N GLU A 62 5.07 7.01 3.44
CA GLU A 62 5.41 6.25 4.65
C GLU A 62 6.93 6.11 4.82
N ALA A 63 7.65 5.82 3.73
CA ALA A 63 9.11 5.72 3.72
C ALA A 63 9.78 7.04 4.12
N PHE A 64 9.28 8.16 3.61
CA PHE A 64 9.76 9.49 3.99
C PHE A 64 9.57 9.75 5.50
N ALA A 65 8.38 9.45 6.04
CA ALA A 65 8.14 9.59 7.47
C ALA A 65 9.11 8.75 8.30
N ALA A 66 9.36 7.50 7.90
CA ALA A 66 10.30 6.61 8.56
C ALA A 66 11.75 7.13 8.50
N LEU A 67 12.18 7.69 7.36
CA LEU A 67 13.53 8.26 7.20
C LEU A 67 13.74 9.51 8.05
N VAL A 68 12.71 10.37 8.15
CA VAL A 68 12.74 11.55 9.03
C VAL A 68 12.81 11.12 10.50
N ASP A 69 12.03 10.12 10.92
CA ASP A 69 12.09 9.57 12.28
C ASP A 69 13.49 8.97 12.58
N LYS A 70 14.12 8.32 11.61
CA LYS A 70 15.50 7.81 11.69
C LYS A 70 16.58 8.88 11.54
N ARG A 71 16.22 10.16 11.36
CA ARG A 71 17.15 11.29 11.10
C ARG A 71 18.04 11.11 9.86
N GLN A 72 17.61 10.32 8.88
CA GLN A 72 18.31 10.13 7.61
C GLN A 72 17.90 11.24 6.63
N PHE A 73 18.29 12.49 6.92
CA PHE A 73 17.78 13.67 6.23
C PHE A 73 18.19 13.75 4.75
N GLN A 74 19.38 13.30 4.40
CA GLN A 74 19.83 13.26 3.00
C GLN A 74 18.94 12.38 2.12
N ARG A 75 18.59 11.19 2.61
CA ARG A 75 17.67 10.27 1.92
C ARG A 75 16.23 10.74 1.94
N ALA A 76 15.81 11.37 3.03
CA ALA A 76 14.50 12.00 3.12
C ALA A 76 14.35 13.12 2.08
N ALA A 77 15.39 13.94 1.85
CA ALA A 77 15.38 14.99 0.84
C ALA A 77 15.22 14.42 -0.59
N VAL A 78 15.90 13.31 -0.90
CA VAL A 78 15.72 12.58 -2.17
C VAL A 78 14.27 12.15 -2.37
N LEU A 79 13.65 11.55 -1.33
CA LEU A 79 12.24 11.16 -1.41
C LEU A 79 11.29 12.35 -1.50
N ALA A 80 11.60 13.46 -0.82
CA ALA A 80 10.76 14.65 -0.85
C ALA A 80 10.66 15.21 -2.28
N GLU A 81 11.75 15.23 -3.04
CA GLU A 81 11.73 15.60 -4.45
C GLU A 81 10.91 14.66 -5.32
N ASP A 82 11.08 13.36 -5.14
CA ASP A 82 10.38 12.37 -5.93
C ASP A 82 8.86 12.40 -5.63
N ILE A 83 8.49 12.64 -4.36
CA ILE A 83 7.10 12.87 -3.94
C ILE A 83 6.56 14.19 -4.52
N ALA A 84 7.33 15.28 -4.47
CA ALA A 84 6.93 16.57 -5.03
C ALA A 84 6.66 16.46 -6.54
N GLY A 85 7.54 15.79 -7.29
CA GLY A 85 7.34 15.54 -8.72
C GLY A 85 6.12 14.65 -9.01
N ALA A 86 5.83 13.68 -8.15
CA ALA A 86 4.62 12.86 -8.28
C ALA A 86 3.34 13.66 -7.99
N ILE A 87 3.38 14.60 -7.05
CA ILE A 87 2.26 15.48 -6.70
C ILE A 87 2.01 16.55 -7.77
N GLU A 88 3.05 17.02 -8.46
CA GLU A 88 2.88 17.95 -9.59
C GLU A 88 2.17 17.28 -10.79
N ALA A 89 2.41 15.98 -11.00
CA ALA A 89 1.79 15.22 -12.11
C ALA A 89 0.33 14.82 -11.82
N PHE A 90 -0.02 14.62 -10.55
CA PHE A 90 -1.35 14.31 -10.06
C PHE A 90 -1.43 14.93 -8.68
N ASP A 91 -2.40 15.80 -8.40
CA ASP A 91 -2.48 16.53 -7.13
C ASP A 91 -3.50 15.87 -6.16
N PRO A 92 -3.15 14.73 -5.53
CA PRO A 92 -4.04 14.01 -4.64
C PRO A 92 -4.33 14.77 -3.36
N ARG A 93 -3.63 15.88 -3.08
CA ARG A 93 -3.86 16.71 -1.89
C ARG A 93 -5.27 17.28 -1.87
N ALA A 94 -5.85 17.54 -3.04
CA ALA A 94 -7.22 18.02 -3.17
C ALA A 94 -8.28 16.93 -2.87
N HIS A 95 -7.90 15.65 -2.99
CA HIS A 95 -8.81 14.51 -2.88
C HIS A 95 -8.61 13.70 -1.60
N PHE A 96 -7.40 13.71 -1.03
CA PHE A 96 -7.01 12.91 0.14
C PHE A 96 -6.17 13.72 1.14
N PRO A 97 -6.71 14.80 1.72
CA PRO A 97 -5.94 15.69 2.59
C PRO A 97 -5.32 14.98 3.80
N ASP A 98 -6.00 13.98 4.37
CA ASP A 98 -5.53 13.26 5.56
C ASP A 98 -4.26 12.42 5.29
N LEU A 99 -4.16 11.80 4.10
CA LEU A 99 -2.98 11.02 3.69
C LEU A 99 -1.72 11.89 3.59
N PHE A 100 -1.87 13.14 3.15
CA PHE A 100 -0.74 14.06 2.94
C PHE A 100 -0.49 14.98 4.14
N ALA A 101 -1.42 15.09 5.09
CA ALA A 101 -1.30 15.99 6.24
C ALA A 101 -0.04 15.72 7.07
N ARG A 102 0.26 14.43 7.35
CA ARG A 102 1.46 14.05 8.10
C ARG A 102 2.74 14.37 7.33
N TYR A 103 2.76 14.10 6.03
CA TYR A 103 3.91 14.41 5.17
C TYR A 103 4.15 15.92 5.13
N ALA A 104 3.13 16.73 4.85
CA ALA A 104 3.24 18.19 4.79
C ALA A 104 3.68 18.82 6.13
N ALA A 105 3.23 18.26 7.26
CA ALA A 105 3.67 18.68 8.58
C ALA A 105 5.17 18.39 8.81
N LEU A 106 5.66 17.22 8.38
CA LEU A 106 7.08 16.86 8.50
C LEU A 106 7.94 17.66 7.53
N GLU A 107 7.50 17.81 6.28
CA GLU A 107 8.19 18.58 5.25
C GLU A 107 8.37 20.04 5.70
N SER A 108 7.29 20.69 6.16
CA SER A 108 7.36 22.08 6.66
C SER A 108 8.25 22.21 7.90
N LYS A 109 8.20 21.24 8.83
CA LYS A 109 9.01 21.26 10.05
C LYS A 109 10.51 21.12 9.77
N TYR A 110 10.89 20.31 8.79
CA TYR A 110 12.30 20.04 8.44
C TYR A 110 12.74 20.74 7.16
N ALA A 111 11.94 21.67 6.62
CA ALA A 111 12.15 22.30 5.32
C ALA A 111 13.55 22.93 5.16
N ALA A 112 14.05 23.62 6.19
CA ALA A 112 15.38 24.24 6.13
C ALA A 112 16.51 23.20 6.03
N ILE A 113 16.39 22.08 6.74
CA ILE A 113 17.39 21.00 6.73
C ILE A 113 17.32 20.24 5.40
N LEU A 114 16.11 19.96 4.93
CA LEU A 114 15.88 19.32 3.64
C LEU A 114 16.40 20.18 2.48
N ALA A 115 16.23 21.50 2.55
CA ALA A 115 16.73 22.43 1.55
C ALA A 115 18.27 22.52 1.52
N ASP A 116 18.91 22.39 2.67
CA ASP A 116 20.39 22.38 2.78
C ASP A 116 20.97 21.10 2.17
N GLU A 117 20.43 19.93 2.54
CA GLU A 117 20.81 18.64 1.93
C GLU A 117 20.50 18.57 0.43
N ALA A 118 19.41 19.23 0.01
CA ALA A 118 19.05 19.38 -1.40
C ALA A 118 20.04 20.25 -2.19
N GLN A 119 20.95 21.03 -1.58
CA GLN A 119 22.01 21.68 -2.35
C GLN A 119 22.97 20.66 -3.00
N ALA A 120 23.04 19.44 -2.49
CA ALA A 120 23.84 18.36 -3.08
C ALA A 120 23.15 17.66 -4.28
N ARG A 121 22.01 18.18 -4.77
CA ARG A 121 21.19 17.64 -5.88
C ARG A 121 21.95 17.27 -7.15
N GLU A 122 23.05 17.97 -7.45
CA GLU A 122 23.80 17.78 -8.69
C GLU A 122 24.93 16.75 -8.57
N THR A 123 25.14 16.20 -7.37
CA THR A 123 26.20 15.22 -7.14
C THR A 123 25.86 13.86 -7.76
N PRO A 124 26.87 13.08 -8.21
CA PRO A 124 26.63 11.71 -8.68
C PRO A 124 26.05 10.81 -7.58
N VAL A 125 26.36 11.09 -6.31
CA VAL A 125 25.80 10.40 -5.14
C VAL A 125 24.29 10.61 -5.06
N TRP A 126 23.83 11.86 -5.22
CA TRP A 126 22.41 12.18 -5.24
C TRP A 126 21.66 11.42 -6.34
N ARG A 127 22.19 11.43 -7.56
CA ARG A 127 21.60 10.70 -8.70
C ARG A 127 21.51 9.20 -8.44
N ALA A 128 22.53 8.60 -7.81
CA ALA A 128 22.52 7.19 -7.44
C ALA A 128 21.44 6.91 -6.38
N LEU A 129 21.26 7.78 -5.38
CA LEU A 129 20.22 7.66 -4.37
C LEU A 129 18.81 7.76 -4.98
N VAL A 130 18.58 8.70 -5.89
CA VAL A 130 17.29 8.83 -6.62
C VAL A 130 17.00 7.58 -7.45
N GLN A 131 18.01 7.00 -8.11
CA GLN A 131 17.82 5.76 -8.85
C GLN A 131 17.54 4.59 -7.91
N TYR A 132 18.24 4.50 -6.78
CA TYR A 132 18.05 3.42 -5.83
C TYR A 132 16.67 3.44 -5.21
N SER A 133 16.16 4.62 -4.81
CA SER A 133 14.81 4.76 -4.26
C SER A 133 13.70 4.37 -5.24
N ARG A 134 13.97 4.41 -6.55
CA ARG A 134 13.03 3.99 -7.61
C ARG A 134 13.09 2.50 -7.93
N ILE A 135 14.25 1.88 -7.77
CA ILE A 135 14.47 0.46 -8.07
C ILE A 135 14.09 -0.41 -6.87
N ASP A 136 14.51 -0.01 -5.67
CA ASP A 136 14.28 -0.75 -4.43
C ASP A 136 14.08 0.21 -3.24
N LEU A 137 12.81 0.54 -2.99
CA LEU A 137 12.43 1.41 -1.87
C LEU A 137 12.69 0.74 -0.51
N ALA A 138 12.62 -0.59 -0.41
CA ALA A 138 12.80 -1.29 0.85
C ALA A 138 14.26 -1.25 1.29
N GLY A 139 15.19 -1.64 0.42
CA GLY A 139 16.61 -1.56 0.70
C GLY A 139 17.10 -0.12 0.87
N PHE A 140 16.49 0.85 0.19
CA PHE A 140 16.77 2.28 0.39
C PHE A 140 16.49 2.75 1.83
N MET A 141 15.46 2.20 2.50
CA MET A 141 15.13 2.54 3.89
C MET A 141 16.00 1.86 4.94
N GLU A 142 16.71 0.78 4.56
CA GLU A 142 17.51 -0.05 5.47
C GLU A 142 19.01 0.26 5.42
N GLY A 143 19.52 0.77 4.31
CA GLY A 143 20.95 1.04 4.14
C GLY A 143 21.51 2.22 4.93
#